data_AF-A0A1E7HYE4-F1
#
_entry.id   AF-A0A1E7HYE4-F1
#
_cell.length_a   1.000
_cell.length_b   1.000
_cell.length_c   1.000
_cell.angle_alpha   90.00
_cell.angle_beta   90.00
_cell.angle_gamma   90.00
#
_symmetry.space_group_name_H-M   'P 1'
#
loop_
_entity.id
_entity.type
_entity.pdbx_description
1 polymer ?
#
loop_
_entity_poly.entity_id
_entity_poly.type
_entity_poly.pdbx_seq_one_letter_code
_entity_poly.pdbx_strand_id
1 'polypeptide(L)'
;MSALKITETKATPEFNIFYFAELNDSTRIEQSLMESLEKCWNEWLPYLKAYKLEKPEGTKGSDFLLLFLDKEVEDAVEEIWQETPTEGLAHHNLAITLIMSAAQSLLPELEEGKCAPLPKPGEAVLEAFKSLGLEWNQEGTVNRQYAVFTPHPYSGGCEVCYLEENCPKSQLR
;
A
#
# COMPACT_ATOMS: atom_id res chain seq x y z
N MET A 1 6.76 -22.21 -17.45
CA MET A 1 6.51 -21.22 -16.38
C MET A 1 5.19 -20.57 -16.68
N SER A 2 4.24 -20.61 -15.75
CA SER A 2 2.91 -20.06 -15.96
C SER A 2 2.93 -18.60 -15.50
N ALA A 3 2.99 -17.67 -16.46
CA ALA A 3 2.97 -16.23 -16.16
C ALA A 3 1.65 -15.84 -15.48
N LEU A 4 1.71 -14.92 -14.52
CA LEU A 4 0.52 -14.33 -13.92
C LEU A 4 -0.15 -13.41 -14.94
N LYS A 5 -1.48 -13.42 -14.96
CA LYS A 5 -2.28 -12.43 -15.66
C LYS A 5 -2.36 -11.18 -14.79
N ILE A 6 -1.89 -10.06 -15.33
CA ILE A 6 -1.95 -8.76 -14.68
C ILE A 6 -3.19 -8.03 -15.18
N THR A 7 -4.11 -7.72 -14.28
CA THR A 7 -5.33 -6.99 -14.60
C THR A 7 -5.38 -5.71 -13.77
N GLU A 8 -5.42 -4.55 -14.40
CA GLU A 8 -5.65 -3.28 -13.70
C GLU A 8 -7.04 -3.31 -13.03
N THR A 9 -7.11 -2.81 -11.80
CA THR A 9 -8.35 -2.75 -11.03
C THR A 9 -8.55 -1.37 -10.46
N LYS A 10 -9.82 -0.96 -10.33
CA LYS A 10 -10.17 0.38 -9.87
C LYS A 10 -10.35 0.36 -8.35
N ALA A 11 -9.39 0.91 -7.62
CA ALA A 11 -9.55 1.25 -6.21
C ALA A 11 -10.41 2.52 -6.07
N THR A 12 -11.16 2.61 -4.97
CA THR A 12 -11.96 3.79 -4.61
C THR A 12 -11.62 4.20 -3.18
N PRO A 13 -10.40 4.72 -2.94
CA PRO A 13 -10.00 5.14 -1.60
C PRO A 13 -10.88 6.30 -1.12
N GLU A 14 -11.35 6.20 0.12
CA GLU A 14 -11.99 7.30 0.83
C GLU A 14 -11.04 7.84 1.89
N PHE A 15 -11.03 9.17 2.06
CA PHE A 15 -10.22 9.80 3.08
C PHE A 15 -10.79 9.48 4.46
N ASN A 16 -10.05 8.70 5.24
CA ASN A 16 -10.42 8.36 6.62
C ASN A 16 -9.66 9.27 7.58
N ILE A 17 -10.34 10.33 8.04
CA ILE A 17 -9.76 11.31 8.96
C ILE A 17 -9.31 10.69 10.29
N PHE A 18 -10.00 9.66 10.77
CA PHE A 18 -9.66 9.01 12.04
C PHE A 18 -8.38 8.17 11.91
N TYR A 19 -8.26 7.43 10.80
CA TYR A 19 -7.05 6.67 10.51
C TYR A 19 -5.85 7.58 10.30
N PHE A 20 -6.02 8.67 9.55
CA PHE A 20 -4.99 9.69 9.39
C PHE A 20 -4.57 10.29 10.75
N ALA A 21 -5.54 10.68 11.59
CA ALA A 21 -5.27 11.27 12.90
C ALA A 21 -4.51 10.30 13.83
N GLU A 22 -4.84 9.00 13.78
CA GLU A 22 -4.11 7.95 14.50
C GLU A 22 -2.65 7.84 14.03
N LEU A 23 -2.42 7.79 12.71
CA LEU A 23 -1.07 7.75 12.15
C LEU A 23 -0.25 8.99 12.49
N ASN A 24 -0.91 10.14 12.52
CA ASN A 24 -0.28 11.43 12.77
C ASN A 24 -0.13 11.75 14.28
N ASP A 25 -0.49 10.82 15.16
CA ASP A 25 -0.53 10.99 16.63
C ASP A 25 -1.17 12.32 17.05
N SER A 26 -2.27 12.69 16.38
CA SER A 26 -2.92 13.98 16.57
C SER A 26 -4.37 13.83 16.99
N THR A 27 -4.76 14.61 17.99
CA THR A 27 -6.15 14.71 18.44
C THR A 27 -6.91 15.85 17.75
N ARG A 28 -6.20 16.70 16.99
CA ARG A 28 -6.78 17.86 16.29
C ARG A 28 -6.01 18.16 15.02
N ILE A 29 -6.75 18.31 13.92
CA ILE A 29 -6.21 18.74 12.62
C ILE A 29 -6.59 20.20 12.43
N GLU A 30 -5.60 21.06 12.20
CA GLU A 30 -5.85 22.47 11.89
C GLU A 30 -6.44 22.63 10.49
N GLN A 31 -7.20 23.70 10.27
CA GLN A 31 -7.87 23.93 8.98
C GLN A 31 -6.86 24.06 7.83
N SER A 32 -5.75 24.78 8.05
CA SER A 32 -4.69 24.95 7.05
C SER A 32 -4.08 23.61 6.64
N LEU A 33 -3.82 22.73 7.61
CA LEU A 33 -3.34 21.38 7.34
C LEU A 33 -4.39 20.59 6.53
N MET A 34 -5.66 20.63 6.94
CA MET A 34 -6.74 19.93 6.23
C MET A 34 -6.87 20.38 4.75
N GLU A 35 -6.75 21.68 4.49
CA GLU A 35 -6.76 22.24 3.13
C GLU A 35 -5.56 21.73 2.30
N SER A 36 -4.37 21.65 2.92
CA SER A 36 -3.18 21.06 2.27
C SER A 36 -3.37 19.58 1.97
N LEU A 37 -3.87 18.81 2.93
CA LEU A 37 -4.12 17.38 2.77
C LEU A 37 -5.14 17.10 1.67
N GLU A 38 -6.23 17.87 1.61
CA GLU A 38 -7.24 17.73 0.55
C GLU A 38 -6.64 18.00 -0.84
N LYS A 39 -5.83 19.05 -0.97
CA LYS A 39 -5.14 19.36 -2.21
C LYS A 39 -4.24 18.19 -2.65
N CYS A 40 -3.33 17.75 -1.77
CA CYS A 40 -2.41 16.66 -2.09
C CYS A 40 -3.14 15.35 -2.35
N TRP A 41 -4.19 15.03 -1.60
CA TRP A 41 -5.01 13.83 -1.85
C TRP A 41 -5.54 13.81 -3.28
N ASN A 42 -6.14 14.91 -3.74
CA ASN A 42 -6.69 15.01 -5.09
C ASN A 42 -5.61 14.99 -6.17
N GLU A 43 -4.46 15.61 -5.92
CA GLU A 43 -3.30 15.60 -6.82
C GLU A 43 -2.64 14.21 -6.90
N TRP A 44 -2.70 13.41 -5.84
CA TRP A 44 -2.03 12.11 -5.76
C TRP A 44 -2.88 10.94 -6.23
N LEU A 45 -4.21 11.05 -6.20
CA LEU A 45 -5.13 10.02 -6.69
C LEU A 45 -4.77 9.44 -8.08
N PRO A 46 -4.40 10.24 -9.10
CA PRO A 46 -4.00 9.73 -10.42
C PRO A 46 -2.73 8.86 -10.42
N TYR A 47 -1.87 9.01 -9.41
CA TYR A 47 -0.63 8.23 -9.25
C TYR A 47 -0.84 6.91 -8.49
N LEU A 48 -2.07 6.64 -8.01
CA LEU A 48 -2.42 5.35 -7.44
C LEU A 48 -2.57 4.30 -8.53
N LYS A 49 -1.80 3.22 -8.42
CA LYS A 49 -1.88 2.04 -9.26
C LYS A 49 -2.39 0.86 -8.45
N ALA A 50 -3.30 0.09 -9.04
CA ALA A 50 -3.84 -1.12 -8.43
C ALA A 50 -3.99 -2.23 -9.49
N TYR A 51 -3.45 -3.40 -9.18
CA TYR A 51 -3.42 -4.55 -10.07
C TYR A 51 -3.80 -5.82 -9.31
N LYS A 52 -4.61 -6.66 -9.96
CA LYS A 52 -4.77 -8.07 -9.58
C LYS A 52 -3.76 -8.90 -10.34
N LEU A 53 -3.01 -9.73 -9.62
CA LEU A 53 -2.07 -10.70 -10.18
C LEU A 53 -2.70 -12.08 -10.06
N GLU A 54 -3.31 -12.54 -11.15
CA GLU A 54 -4.13 -13.74 -11.18
C GLU A 54 -3.34 -14.90 -11.80
N LYS A 55 -3.36 -16.06 -11.17
CA LYS A 55 -2.81 -17.27 -11.77
C LYS A 55 -3.69 -17.72 -12.95
N PRO A 56 -3.11 -18.37 -13.98
CA PRO A 56 -3.92 -18.96 -15.03
C PRO A 56 -4.95 -19.96 -14.49
N GLU A 57 -6.13 -20.01 -15.09
CA GLU A 57 -7.18 -20.94 -14.70
C GLU A 57 -6.67 -22.40 -14.68
N GLY A 58 -7.10 -23.16 -13.67
CA GLY A 58 -6.69 -24.56 -13.50
C GLY A 58 -5.29 -24.77 -12.89
N THR A 59 -4.53 -23.70 -12.60
CA THR A 59 -3.24 -23.81 -11.88
C THR A 59 -3.43 -23.72 -10.36
N LYS A 60 -2.51 -24.34 -9.60
CA LYS A 60 -2.45 -24.23 -8.12
C LYS A 60 -1.66 -22.97 -7.73
N GLY A 61 -2.11 -22.28 -6.68
CA GLY A 61 -1.48 -21.06 -6.17
C GLY A 61 -2.52 -20.08 -5.64
N SER A 62 -2.06 -18.94 -5.15
CA SER A 62 -2.91 -17.81 -4.73
C SER A 62 -2.85 -16.69 -5.76
N ASP A 63 -3.94 -15.94 -5.88
CA ASP A 63 -3.91 -14.66 -6.57
C ASP A 63 -3.49 -13.57 -5.57
N PHE A 64 -3.08 -12.42 -6.09
CA PHE A 64 -2.57 -11.33 -5.26
C PHE A 64 -3.16 -10.00 -5.68
N LEU A 65 -3.19 -9.09 -4.72
CA LEU A 65 -3.44 -7.68 -4.92
C LEU A 65 -2.14 -6.91 -4.74
N LEU A 66 -1.82 -6.08 -5.72
CA LEU A 66 -0.70 -5.16 -5.69
C LEU A 66 -1.24 -3.74 -5.85
N LEU A 67 -0.93 -2.86 -4.91
CA LEU A 67 -1.14 -1.43 -5.04
C LEU A 67 0.16 -0.69 -4.78
N PHE A 68 0.34 0.45 -5.43
CA PHE A 68 1.42 1.37 -5.10
C PHE A 68 1.07 2.79 -5.56
N LEU A 69 1.73 3.78 -4.96
CA LEU A 69 1.79 5.14 -5.49
C LEU A 69 3.04 5.25 -6.38
N ASP A 70 2.91 5.93 -7.51
CA ASP A 70 4.07 6.24 -8.36
C ASP A 70 5.06 7.18 -7.66
N LYS A 71 6.28 7.25 -8.21
CA LYS A 71 7.42 7.97 -7.63
C LYS A 71 7.13 9.45 -7.42
N GLU A 72 6.25 10.04 -8.23
CA GLU A 72 5.81 11.43 -8.14
C GLU A 72 5.25 11.78 -6.75
N VAL A 73 4.60 10.83 -6.07
CA VAL A 73 4.11 11.07 -4.70
C VAL A 73 5.27 11.08 -3.70
N GLU A 74 6.25 10.20 -3.88
CA GLU A 74 7.45 10.17 -3.02
C GLU A 74 8.25 11.46 -3.16
N ASP A 75 8.46 11.91 -4.39
CA ASP A 75 9.18 13.15 -4.69
C ASP A 75 8.43 14.36 -4.12
N ALA A 76 7.09 14.40 -4.23
CA ALA A 76 6.27 15.46 -3.64
C ALA A 76 6.36 15.49 -2.10
N VAL A 77 6.33 14.33 -1.44
CA VAL A 77 6.48 14.26 0.03
C VAL A 77 7.87 14.74 0.45
N GLU A 78 8.92 14.34 -0.29
CA GLU A 78 10.29 14.79 -0.01
C GLU A 78 10.43 16.30 -0.17
N GLU A 79 9.85 16.90 -1.22
CA GLU A 79 9.83 18.36 -1.41
C GLU A 79 9.19 19.08 -0.22
N ILE A 80 8.05 18.60 0.27
CA ILE A 80 7.37 19.16 1.44
C ILE A 80 8.23 19.01 2.70
N TRP A 81 8.96 17.90 2.82
CA TRP A 81 9.89 17.65 3.93
C TRP A 81 11.02 18.69 3.99
N GLN A 82 11.46 19.19 2.82
CA GLN A 82 12.45 20.26 2.74
C GLN A 82 11.92 21.62 3.20
N GLU A 83 10.59 21.81 3.22
CA GLU A 83 9.97 23.01 3.77
C GLU A 83 9.90 22.94 5.30
N THR A 84 9.20 21.94 5.85
CA THR A 84 9.17 21.68 7.29
C THR A 84 9.02 20.18 7.61
N PRO A 85 9.68 19.68 8.68
CA PRO A 85 9.52 18.29 9.10
C PRO A 85 8.09 17.91 9.50
N THR A 86 7.33 18.83 10.07
CA THR A 86 5.95 18.58 10.51
C THR A 86 5.01 18.36 9.32
N GLU A 87 5.10 19.23 8.31
CA GLU A 87 4.31 19.07 7.08
C GLU A 87 4.77 17.82 6.32
N GLY A 88 6.07 17.56 6.22
CA GLY A 88 6.59 16.35 5.59
C GLY A 88 6.03 15.06 6.22
N LEU A 89 6.02 14.97 7.55
CA LEU A 89 5.45 13.83 8.27
C LEU A 89 3.94 13.69 8.03
N ALA A 90 3.19 14.79 8.08
CA ALA A 90 1.75 14.76 7.83
C ALA A 90 1.44 14.29 6.40
N HIS A 91 2.20 14.74 5.41
CA HIS A 91 2.02 14.34 4.00
C HIS A 91 2.50 12.92 3.71
N HIS A 92 3.53 12.43 4.42
CA HIS A 92 3.87 11.00 4.45
C HIS A 92 2.72 10.15 4.99
N ASN A 93 2.12 10.56 6.11
CA ASN A 93 0.97 9.88 6.70
C ASN A 93 -0.27 9.94 5.79
N LEU A 94 -0.43 11.00 4.99
CA LEU A 94 -1.46 11.10 3.96
C LEU A 94 -1.26 10.04 2.86
N ALA A 95 -0.04 9.85 2.39
CA ALA A 95 0.29 8.83 1.39
C ALA A 95 0.03 7.40 1.93
N ILE A 96 0.38 7.13 3.19
CA ILE A 96 0.02 5.88 3.88
C ILE A 96 -1.50 5.71 3.96
N THR A 97 -2.21 6.78 4.36
CA THR A 97 -3.68 6.76 4.41
C THR A 97 -4.28 6.45 3.04
N LEU A 98 -3.78 7.08 1.98
CA LEU A 98 -4.25 6.85 0.61
C LEU A 98 -4.09 5.40 0.17
N ILE A 99 -2.88 4.84 0.32
CA ILE A 99 -2.62 3.46 -0.13
C ILE A 99 -3.39 2.42 0.70
N MET A 100 -3.57 2.66 2.00
CA MET A 100 -4.31 1.75 2.87
C MET A 100 -5.82 1.84 2.65
N SER A 101 -6.39 3.03 2.48
CA SER A 101 -7.78 3.20 2.06
C SER A 101 -8.04 2.55 0.70
N ALA A 102 -7.08 2.62 -0.22
CA ALA A 102 -7.20 1.97 -1.52
C ALA A 102 -7.23 0.44 -1.38
N ALA A 103 -6.36 -0.13 -0.54
CA ALA A 103 -6.35 -1.55 -0.25
C ALA A 103 -7.67 -2.00 0.40
N GLN A 104 -8.17 -1.26 1.39
CA GLN A 104 -9.45 -1.50 2.07
C GLN A 104 -10.64 -1.53 1.10
N SER A 105 -10.66 -0.63 0.11
CA SER A 105 -11.71 -0.61 -0.92
C SER A 105 -11.78 -1.87 -1.80
N LEU A 106 -10.70 -2.65 -1.84
CA LEU A 106 -10.57 -3.89 -2.63
C LEU A 106 -10.50 -5.16 -1.78
N LEU A 107 -10.18 -5.02 -0.49
CA LEU A 107 -10.08 -6.07 0.53
C LEU A 107 -10.72 -5.57 1.84
N PRO A 108 -12.06 -5.68 1.96
CA PRO A 108 -12.80 -5.15 3.12
C PRO A 108 -12.37 -5.73 4.47
N GLU A 109 -11.78 -6.93 4.48
CA GLU A 109 -11.25 -7.53 5.71
C GLU A 109 -10.18 -6.67 6.40
N LEU A 110 -9.52 -5.78 5.65
CA LEU A 110 -8.57 -4.82 6.21
C LEU A 110 -9.26 -3.71 7.03
N GLU A 111 -10.51 -3.37 6.71
CA GLU A 111 -11.32 -2.45 7.53
C GLU A 111 -11.77 -3.10 8.84
N GLU A 112 -11.96 -4.42 8.84
CA GLU A 112 -12.29 -5.21 10.03
C GLU A 112 -11.10 -5.36 11.01
N GLY A 113 -9.99 -4.67 10.74
CA GLY A 113 -8.79 -4.67 11.57
C GLY A 113 -7.82 -5.81 11.28
N LYS A 114 -8.02 -6.57 10.19
CA LYS A 114 -7.00 -7.52 9.74
C LYS A 114 -5.83 -6.79 9.11
N CYS A 115 -4.63 -7.31 9.32
CA CYS A 115 -3.42 -6.81 8.66
C CYS A 115 -3.41 -7.21 7.19
N ALA A 116 -2.73 -6.49 6.31
CA ALA A 116 -2.42 -6.95 4.96
C ALA A 116 -1.11 -7.76 5.00
N PRO A 117 -1.15 -9.10 5.12
CA PRO A 117 0.07 -9.87 5.24
C PRO A 117 0.85 -9.81 3.93
N LEU A 118 2.15 -9.56 4.04
CA LEU A 118 3.04 -9.51 2.89
C LEU A 118 3.57 -10.92 2.58
N PRO A 119 3.09 -11.60 1.53
CA PRO A 119 3.59 -12.94 1.22
C PRO A 119 4.96 -12.83 0.54
N LYS A 120 5.80 -13.86 0.71
CA LYS A 120 7.07 -13.93 -0.03
C LYS A 120 6.79 -14.10 -1.54
N PRO A 121 7.26 -13.22 -2.42
CA PRO A 121 6.97 -13.32 -3.85
C PRO A 121 7.71 -14.50 -4.46
N GLY A 122 6.99 -15.32 -5.24
CA GLY A 122 7.58 -16.34 -6.10
C GLY A 122 8.07 -15.76 -7.43
N GLU A 123 8.73 -16.58 -8.25
CA GLU A 123 9.31 -16.17 -9.55
C GLU A 123 8.29 -15.46 -10.46
N ALA A 124 7.08 -16.00 -10.58
CA ALA A 124 6.04 -15.42 -11.43
C ALA A 124 5.56 -14.04 -10.94
N VAL A 125 5.60 -13.78 -9.62
CA VAL A 125 5.30 -12.46 -9.05
C VAL A 125 6.44 -11.49 -9.34
N LEU A 126 7.69 -11.93 -9.22
CA LEU A 126 8.85 -11.10 -9.54
C LEU A 126 8.89 -10.70 -11.02
N GLU A 127 8.51 -11.61 -11.93
CA GLU A 127 8.33 -11.30 -13.34
C GLU A 127 7.22 -10.26 -13.56
N ALA A 128 6.11 -10.37 -12.83
CA ALA A 128 5.02 -9.39 -12.89
C ALA A 128 5.42 -8.02 -12.33
N PHE A 129 6.19 -7.96 -11.24
CA PHE A 129 6.76 -6.72 -10.74
C PHE A 129 7.65 -6.06 -11.80
N LYS A 130 8.55 -6.84 -12.41
CA LYS A 130 9.45 -6.33 -13.44
C LYS A 130 8.71 -5.75 -14.66
N SER A 131 7.62 -6.38 -15.11
CA SER A 131 6.83 -5.87 -16.23
C SER A 131 6.09 -4.57 -15.89
N LEU A 132 5.86 -4.30 -14.61
CA LEU A 132 5.30 -3.05 -14.08
C LEU A 132 6.39 -2.02 -13.69
N GLY A 133 7.67 -2.29 -13.96
CA GLY A 133 8.77 -1.40 -13.58
C GLY A 133 9.11 -1.41 -12.09
N LEU A 134 8.69 -2.47 -11.38
CA LEU A 134 8.94 -2.66 -9.96
C LEU A 134 10.07 -3.65 -9.72
N GLU A 135 10.82 -3.40 -8.65
CA GLU A 135 11.93 -4.25 -8.21
C GLU A 135 11.75 -4.63 -6.75
N TRP A 136 11.79 -5.94 -6.45
CA TRP A 136 11.73 -6.45 -5.08
C TRP A 136 13.10 -6.41 -4.42
N ASN A 137 13.17 -5.87 -3.20
CA ASN A 137 14.39 -5.83 -2.40
C ASN A 137 14.39 -6.86 -1.26
N GLN A 138 15.54 -7.00 -0.59
CA GLN A 138 15.70 -7.97 0.50
C GLN A 138 14.92 -7.61 1.77
N GLU A 139 14.54 -6.35 1.91
CA GLU A 139 13.81 -5.79 3.06
C GLU A 139 12.31 -6.09 2.99
N GLY A 140 11.83 -6.69 1.89
CA GLY A 140 10.43 -7.05 1.74
C GLY A 140 9.59 -5.92 1.17
N THR A 141 10.19 -5.00 0.42
CA THR A 141 9.44 -3.95 -0.27
C THR A 141 9.77 -3.97 -1.76
N VAL A 142 8.89 -3.34 -2.54
CA VAL A 142 9.24 -2.97 -3.91
C VAL A 142 10.00 -1.63 -3.89
N ASN A 143 10.53 -1.20 -5.02
CA ASN A 143 11.10 0.14 -5.22
C ASN A 143 10.05 1.28 -5.20
N ARG A 144 9.05 1.16 -4.32
CA ARG A 144 8.07 2.19 -3.97
C ARG A 144 7.88 2.20 -2.45
N GLN A 145 7.89 3.39 -1.87
CA GLN A 145 7.72 3.60 -0.43
C GLN A 145 6.29 3.26 0.02
N TYR A 146 5.31 3.62 -0.80
CA TYR A 146 3.90 3.41 -0.52
C TYR A 146 3.38 2.28 -1.41
N ALA A 147 3.50 1.05 -0.92
CA ALA A 147 3.06 -0.14 -1.64
C ALA A 147 2.42 -1.17 -0.71
N VAL A 148 1.44 -1.89 -1.26
CA VAL A 148 0.76 -3.00 -0.60
C VAL A 148 0.79 -4.20 -1.55
N PHE A 149 1.36 -5.31 -1.09
CA PHE A 149 1.31 -6.59 -1.78
C PHE A 149 0.77 -7.65 -0.82
N THR A 150 -0.39 -8.22 -1.14
CA THR A 150 -1.12 -9.09 -0.22
C THR A 150 -1.90 -10.16 -1.00
N PRO A 151 -2.22 -11.33 -0.42
CA PRO A 151 -3.09 -12.30 -1.07
C PRO A 151 -4.48 -11.73 -1.40
N HIS A 152 -5.04 -12.18 -2.51
CA HIS A 152 -6.41 -11.89 -2.93
C HIS A 152 -7.08 -13.19 -3.41
N PRO A 153 -8.26 -13.60 -2.89
CA PRO A 153 -8.95 -13.02 -1.73
C PRO A 153 -8.10 -13.06 -0.45
N TYR A 154 -8.51 -12.31 0.57
CA TYR A 154 -7.82 -12.24 1.85
C TYR A 154 -7.51 -13.65 2.36
N SER A 155 -6.25 -13.91 2.68
CA SER A 155 -5.84 -15.18 3.30
C SER A 155 -4.60 -15.01 4.16
N GLY A 156 -4.56 -15.80 5.22
CA GLY A 156 -3.44 -15.83 6.17
C GLY A 156 -3.47 -14.73 7.23
N GLY A 157 -2.27 -14.34 7.64
CA GLY A 157 -1.99 -13.46 8.76
C GLY A 157 -0.49 -13.40 9.03
N CYS A 158 -0.08 -13.38 10.30
CA CYS A 158 1.33 -13.35 10.66
C CYS A 158 2.11 -14.55 10.10
N GLU A 159 1.48 -15.73 10.02
CA GLU A 159 2.08 -17.00 9.60
C GLU A 159 2.51 -17.05 8.13
N VAL A 160 2.00 -16.14 7.28
CA VAL A 160 2.40 -16.03 5.87
C VAL A 160 3.17 -14.73 5.59
N CYS A 161 3.35 -13.87 6.59
CA CYS A 161 3.92 -12.54 6.43
C CYS A 161 5.44 -12.60 6.45
N TYR A 162 6.07 -12.10 5.39
CA TYR A 162 7.53 -11.97 5.27
C TYR A 162 8.14 -11.07 6.35
N LEU A 163 7.35 -10.13 6.89
CA LEU A 163 7.76 -9.22 7.96
C LEU A 163 7.53 -9.79 9.36
N GLU A 164 6.97 -10.99 9.51
CA GLU A 164 6.58 -11.57 10.80
C GLU A 164 7.69 -11.46 11.87
N GLU A 165 8.89 -11.92 11.52
CA GLU A 165 10.04 -11.94 12.43
C GLU A 165 10.47 -10.54 12.91
N ASN A 166 10.09 -9.46 12.21
CA ASN A 166 10.48 -8.08 12.50
C ASN A 166 9.29 -7.15 12.80
N CYS A 167 8.05 -7.63 12.68
CA CYS A 167 6.86 -6.82 12.79
C CYS A 167 6.54 -6.53 14.27
N PRO A 168 6.41 -5.25 14.67
CA PRO A 168 6.03 -4.89 16.04
C PRO A 168 4.61 -5.33 16.41
N LYS A 169 3.77 -5.62 15.42
CA LYS A 169 2.40 -6.10 15.57
C LYS A 169 2.26 -7.63 15.38
N SER A 170 3.37 -8.39 15.28
CA SER A 170 3.30 -9.85 15.13
C SER A 170 2.61 -10.50 16.34
N GLN A 171 1.68 -11.42 16.07
CA GLN A 171 0.97 -12.20 17.09
C GLN A 171 1.68 -13.54 17.40
N LEU A 172 2.79 -13.84 16.72
CA LEU A 172 3.52 -15.10 16.86
C LEU A 172 4.77 -14.97 17.76
N ARG A 173 4.99 -13.78 18.33
CA ARG A 173 6.07 -13.48 19.28
C ARG A 173 5.64 -13.61 20.73
#